data_AF-A0AAE0FQJ1-F1
#
_entry.id   AF-A0AAE0FQJ1-F1
#
_cell.length_a   1.000
_cell.length_b   1.000
_cell.length_c   1.000
_cell.angle_alpha   90.00
_cell.angle_beta   90.00
_cell.angle_gamma   90.00
#
_symmetry.space_group_name_H-M   'P 1'
#
loop_
_entity.id
_entity.type
_entity.pdbx_description
1 polymer ?
#
loop_
_entity_poly.entity_id
_entity_poly.type
_entity_poly.pdbx_seq_one_letter_code
_entity_poly.pdbx_strand_id
1 'polypeptide(L)'
;MSSASAVLTKQRDLLAKFVGTEPLSLQDRFWHELLTFSQPLPKLRPADVEEFIHPLCAQIVVNNDATHNFGKLLVHLVESLKSTPPAITDLPIKAVNTVYITRVFLKYFTEHSTGSQIIGLLCDPPTDESPKPKTTARSAVLKATIQALFEFIGTNKPSKSTYLLHLEVLNLLLVMTSTQLTSAPGTSGHETHPFLAAMMAETELAPMVLQALLTHYIERTPAPPNIPLYAADTPGMVSKVGSTAVSVLMMPFTLPYRGLFGAANAEAPAVESTAVLMDISVLLVLVLVHHDPGTQDPNNPFRTALNTCRDTDYDVVSPAKGQDTKEIIRVPFSALYDTLGACLVDDRSTLLLYSLIHGNSGFLDYVLVRTDLDTLLLPLLQMLYNASNRTANQIYMLLIILLILSQDSSFNANIHKLILPGVPW
;
A
#
# COMPACT_ATOMS: atom_id res chain seq x y z
N MET A 1 9.38 -28.97 -20.25
CA MET A 1 8.87 -27.59 -20.19
C MET A 1 8.06 -27.46 -18.91
N SER A 2 8.40 -26.53 -18.01
CA SER A 2 7.62 -26.32 -16.77
C SER A 2 6.19 -25.88 -17.11
N SER A 3 5.20 -26.19 -16.26
CA SER A 3 3.81 -25.76 -16.49
C SER A 3 3.69 -24.22 -16.61
N ALA A 4 4.56 -23.48 -15.93
CA ALA A 4 4.69 -22.03 -16.03
C ALA A 4 5.07 -21.56 -17.45
N SER A 5 6.01 -22.24 -18.11
CA SER A 5 6.43 -21.90 -19.47
C SER A 5 5.30 -22.08 -20.50
N ALA A 6 4.46 -23.10 -20.34
CA ALA A 6 3.31 -23.34 -21.22
C ALA A 6 2.20 -22.28 -21.05
N VAL A 7 1.96 -21.82 -19.82
CA VAL A 7 1.00 -20.76 -19.50
C VAL A 7 1.42 -19.42 -20.10
N LEU A 8 2.68 -19.03 -19.85
CA LEU A 8 3.23 -17.77 -20.37
C LEU A 8 3.23 -17.78 -21.90
N THR A 9 3.54 -18.91 -22.54
CA THR A 9 3.51 -19.01 -24.01
C THR A 9 2.10 -18.77 -24.58
N LYS A 10 1.03 -19.29 -23.94
CA LYS A 10 -0.34 -19.03 -24.39
C LYS A 10 -0.78 -17.58 -24.20
N GLN A 11 -0.28 -16.91 -23.17
CA GLN A 11 -0.57 -15.48 -22.95
C GLN A 11 0.28 -14.56 -23.83
N ARG A 12 1.39 -15.05 -24.40
CA ARG A 12 2.30 -14.28 -25.25
C ARG A 12 1.58 -13.59 -26.39
N ASP A 13 0.75 -14.32 -27.12
CA ASP A 13 0.09 -13.81 -28.31
C ASP A 13 -0.96 -12.75 -27.95
N LEU A 14 -1.67 -12.95 -26.83
CA LEU A 14 -2.65 -11.98 -26.33
C LEU A 14 -1.97 -10.71 -25.83
N LEU A 15 -0.88 -10.83 -25.07
CA LEU A 15 -0.11 -9.68 -24.58
C LEU A 15 0.61 -8.96 -25.73
N ALA A 16 1.12 -9.68 -26.73
CA ALA A 16 1.69 -9.10 -27.94
C ALA A 16 0.63 -8.31 -28.73
N LYS A 17 -0.60 -8.84 -28.84
CA LYS A 17 -1.73 -8.12 -29.44
C LYS A 17 -2.09 -6.87 -28.63
N PHE A 18 -2.07 -6.95 -27.30
CA PHE A 18 -2.36 -5.81 -26.41
C PHE A 18 -1.37 -4.65 -26.61
N VAL A 19 -0.08 -4.94 -26.73
CA VAL A 19 0.97 -3.91 -26.92
C VAL A 19 1.20 -3.53 -28.39
N GLY A 20 0.41 -4.10 -29.31
CA GLY A 20 0.54 -3.90 -30.75
C GLY A 20 0.14 -2.49 -31.22
N THR A 21 0.15 -2.30 -32.53
CA THR A 21 -0.15 -0.99 -33.17
C THR A 21 -1.63 -0.74 -33.42
N GLU A 22 -2.48 -1.75 -33.27
CA GLU A 22 -3.91 -1.65 -33.54
C GLU A 22 -4.69 -1.28 -32.27
N PRO A 23 -5.62 -0.30 -32.33
CA PRO A 23 -6.48 0.03 -31.21
C PRO A 23 -7.49 -1.10 -30.97
N LEU A 24 -7.57 -1.57 -29.73
CA LEU A 24 -8.55 -2.58 -29.32
C LEU A 24 -9.85 -1.90 -28.89
N SER A 25 -11.02 -2.42 -29.30
CA SER A 25 -12.31 -1.91 -28.81
C SER A 25 -12.53 -2.31 -27.35
N LEU A 26 -13.18 -1.45 -26.54
CA LEU A 26 -13.56 -1.77 -25.15
C LEU A 26 -14.48 -3.01 -25.06
N GLN A 27 -15.28 -3.26 -26.10
CA GLN A 27 -16.23 -4.37 -26.14
C GLN A 27 -15.69 -5.63 -26.85
N ASP A 28 -14.39 -5.64 -27.19
CA ASP A 28 -13.78 -6.78 -27.87
C ASP A 28 -13.73 -8.01 -26.93
N ARG A 29 -14.09 -9.18 -27.45
CA ARG A 29 -13.95 -10.48 -26.77
C ARG A 29 -12.52 -10.76 -26.31
N PHE A 30 -11.54 -10.12 -26.95
CA PHE A 30 -10.13 -10.13 -26.56
C PHE A 30 -9.92 -9.89 -25.07
N TRP A 31 -10.61 -8.91 -24.47
CA TRP A 31 -10.43 -8.57 -23.06
C TRP A 31 -10.89 -9.68 -22.14
N HIS A 32 -11.96 -10.39 -22.52
CA HIS A 32 -12.38 -11.57 -21.78
C HIS A 32 -11.29 -12.64 -21.83
N GLU A 33 -10.78 -12.95 -23.02
CA GLU A 33 -9.74 -13.98 -23.21
C GLU A 33 -8.43 -13.67 -22.46
N LEU A 34 -7.98 -12.40 -22.48
CA LEU A 34 -6.79 -11.96 -21.76
C LEU A 34 -6.97 -12.04 -20.23
N LEU A 35 -8.13 -11.60 -19.73
CA LEU A 35 -8.33 -11.34 -18.29
C LEU A 35 -8.91 -12.54 -17.52
N THR A 36 -9.65 -13.46 -18.16
CA THR A 36 -10.28 -14.62 -17.47
C THR A 36 -9.44 -15.90 -17.49
N PHE A 37 -8.14 -15.78 -17.79
CA PHE A 37 -7.24 -16.92 -17.86
C PHE A 37 -7.19 -17.70 -16.53
N SER A 38 -7.38 -19.03 -16.59
CA SER A 38 -7.69 -19.88 -15.43
C SER A 38 -6.55 -20.06 -14.44
N GLN A 39 -5.28 -19.89 -14.86
CA GLN A 39 -4.14 -19.88 -13.94
C GLN A 39 -3.72 -18.43 -13.71
N PRO A 40 -4.04 -17.83 -12.54
CA PRO A 40 -3.76 -16.43 -12.31
C PRO A 40 -2.26 -16.18 -12.31
N LEU A 41 -1.84 -15.17 -13.06
CA LEU A 41 -0.44 -14.73 -13.17
C LEU A 41 0.24 -14.47 -11.82
N PRO A 42 -0.43 -13.93 -10.78
CA PRO A 42 0.16 -13.81 -9.44
C PRO A 42 0.63 -15.14 -8.81
N LYS A 43 0.15 -16.29 -9.31
CA LYS A 43 0.58 -17.62 -8.85
C LYS A 43 1.77 -18.18 -9.63
N LEU A 44 2.42 -17.36 -10.46
CA LEU A 44 3.69 -17.68 -11.08
C LEU A 44 4.79 -16.94 -10.36
N ARG A 45 6.03 -17.47 -10.43
CA ARG A 45 7.19 -16.76 -9.91
C ARG A 45 7.28 -15.42 -10.63
N PRO A 46 7.28 -14.30 -9.92
CA PRO A 46 7.13 -13.05 -10.63
C PRO A 46 8.34 -12.64 -11.46
N ALA A 47 9.56 -13.06 -11.09
CA ALA A 47 10.74 -12.86 -11.92
C ALA A 47 10.55 -13.44 -13.33
N ASP A 48 9.91 -14.62 -13.43
CA ASP A 48 9.60 -15.25 -14.72
C ASP A 48 8.58 -14.43 -15.52
N VAL A 49 7.62 -13.80 -14.83
CA VAL A 49 6.59 -12.96 -15.45
C VAL A 49 7.18 -11.63 -15.90
N GLU A 50 8.05 -11.02 -15.11
CA GLU A 50 8.71 -9.76 -15.47
C GLU A 50 9.66 -9.95 -16.64
N GLU A 51 10.54 -10.96 -16.61
CA GLU A 51 11.42 -11.28 -17.74
C GLU A 51 10.62 -11.49 -19.04
N PHE A 52 9.44 -12.12 -18.92
CA PHE A 52 8.56 -12.38 -20.05
C PHE A 52 7.84 -11.12 -20.57
N ILE A 53 7.35 -10.25 -19.70
CA ILE A 53 6.55 -9.06 -20.07
C ILE A 53 7.45 -7.86 -20.42
N HIS A 54 8.67 -7.78 -19.91
CA HIS A 54 9.58 -6.64 -20.10
C HIS A 54 9.77 -6.21 -21.57
N PRO A 55 9.97 -7.13 -22.56
CA PRO A 55 10.07 -6.74 -23.96
C PRO A 55 8.78 -6.11 -24.53
N LEU A 56 7.62 -6.48 -23.97
CA LEU A 56 6.31 -5.96 -24.37
C LEU A 56 6.04 -4.58 -23.76
N CYS A 57 6.59 -4.31 -22.58
CA CYS A 57 6.47 -2.99 -21.93
C CYS A 57 7.07 -1.86 -22.76
N ALA A 58 8.20 -2.08 -23.42
CA ALA A 58 8.79 -1.08 -24.31
C ALA A 58 7.88 -0.78 -25.52
N GLN A 59 7.19 -1.79 -26.05
CA GLN A 59 6.31 -1.62 -27.22
C GLN A 59 5.06 -0.81 -26.90
N ILE A 60 4.43 -1.05 -25.74
CA ILE A 60 3.24 -0.30 -25.35
C ILE A 60 3.56 1.17 -25.10
N VAL A 61 4.73 1.52 -24.56
CA VAL A 61 5.11 2.93 -24.37
C VAL A 61 5.10 3.69 -25.71
N VAL A 62 5.53 3.04 -26.79
CA VAL A 62 5.58 3.65 -28.13
C VAL A 62 4.20 3.69 -28.80
N ASN A 63 3.42 2.61 -28.67
CA ASN A 63 2.18 2.44 -29.42
C ASN A 63 0.93 3.01 -28.71
N ASN A 64 0.99 3.24 -27.40
CA ASN A 64 -0.20 3.58 -26.61
C ASN A 64 -0.75 4.98 -26.91
N ASP A 65 0.08 5.92 -27.37
CA ASP A 65 -0.37 7.24 -27.81
C ASP A 65 -1.40 7.17 -28.95
N ALA A 66 -1.32 6.14 -29.80
CA ALA A 66 -2.27 5.92 -30.89
C ALA A 66 -3.39 4.92 -30.51
N THR A 67 -3.07 3.88 -29.75
CA THR A 67 -4.00 2.77 -29.50
C THR A 67 -4.91 2.98 -28.29
N HIS A 68 -4.43 3.75 -27.29
CA HIS A 68 -5.06 3.91 -25.98
C HIS A 68 -5.38 2.58 -25.27
N ASN A 69 -4.65 1.50 -25.59
CA ASN A 69 -4.94 0.16 -25.06
C ASN A 69 -4.73 0.10 -23.53
N PHE A 70 -3.74 0.82 -22.99
CA PHE A 70 -3.52 0.89 -21.55
C PHE A 70 -4.66 1.60 -20.81
N GLY A 71 -5.15 2.72 -21.33
CA GLY A 71 -6.32 3.41 -20.78
C GLY A 71 -7.57 2.52 -20.76
N LYS A 72 -7.76 1.69 -21.79
CA LYS A 72 -8.86 0.71 -21.86
C LYS A 72 -8.70 -0.43 -20.84
N LEU A 73 -7.46 -0.89 -20.59
CA LEU A 73 -7.19 -1.84 -19.51
C LEU A 73 -7.61 -1.28 -18.14
N LEU A 74 -7.35 0.01 -17.89
CA LEU A 74 -7.78 0.69 -16.66
C LEU A 74 -9.31 0.77 -16.53
N VAL A 75 -10.03 0.99 -17.64
CA VAL A 75 -11.50 0.92 -17.64
C VAL A 75 -11.98 -0.47 -17.21
N HIS A 76 -11.39 -1.54 -17.74
CA HIS A 76 -11.71 -2.90 -17.30
C HIS A 76 -11.29 -3.20 -15.86
N LEU A 77 -10.23 -2.57 -15.35
CA LEU A 77 -9.86 -2.66 -13.94
C LEU A 77 -10.97 -2.09 -13.07
N VAL A 78 -11.42 -0.88 -13.37
CA VAL A 78 -12.52 -0.20 -12.66
C VAL A 78 -13.80 -1.06 -12.68
N GLU A 79 -14.19 -1.54 -13.85
CA GLU A 79 -15.36 -2.42 -14.01
C GLU A 79 -15.24 -3.72 -13.21
N SER A 80 -14.07 -4.35 -13.23
CA SER A 80 -13.85 -5.65 -12.57
C SER A 80 -13.84 -5.52 -11.05
N LEU A 81 -13.28 -4.43 -10.50
CA LEU A 81 -13.35 -4.15 -9.06
C LEU A 81 -14.80 -3.85 -8.63
N LYS A 82 -15.51 -2.98 -9.35
CA LYS A 82 -16.92 -2.65 -9.05
C LYS A 82 -17.87 -3.84 -9.17
N SER A 83 -17.56 -4.79 -10.06
CA SER A 83 -18.35 -6.01 -10.26
C SER A 83 -18.01 -7.11 -9.25
N THR A 84 -17.00 -6.93 -8.39
CA THR A 84 -16.64 -7.93 -7.38
C THR A 84 -17.51 -7.72 -6.12
N PRO A 85 -18.42 -8.66 -5.79
CA PRO A 85 -19.27 -8.51 -4.62
C PRO A 85 -18.48 -8.80 -3.33
N PRO A 86 -18.87 -8.20 -2.19
CA PRO A 86 -18.15 -8.36 -0.91
C PRO A 86 -18.20 -9.78 -0.36
N ALA A 87 -19.21 -10.57 -0.73
CA ALA A 87 -19.41 -11.94 -0.27
C ALA A 87 -19.11 -13.00 -1.36
N ILE A 88 -18.11 -12.76 -2.21
CA ILE A 88 -17.74 -13.72 -3.26
C ILE A 88 -17.12 -14.99 -2.66
N THR A 89 -17.59 -16.15 -3.10
CA THR A 89 -17.08 -17.46 -2.66
C THR A 89 -15.86 -17.91 -3.45
N ASP A 90 -15.85 -17.61 -4.76
CA ASP A 90 -14.78 -17.98 -5.68
C ASP A 90 -13.76 -16.85 -5.84
N LEU A 91 -12.56 -17.21 -6.30
CA LEU A 91 -11.53 -16.23 -6.62
C LEU A 91 -12.01 -15.36 -7.80
N PRO A 92 -12.07 -14.02 -7.67
CA PRO A 92 -12.42 -13.13 -8.79
C PRO A 92 -11.26 -13.04 -9.80
N ILE A 93 -11.07 -14.10 -10.60
CA ILE A 93 -9.93 -14.27 -11.53
C ILE A 93 -9.76 -13.06 -12.44
N LYS A 94 -10.85 -12.56 -13.03
CA LYS A 94 -10.81 -11.38 -13.92
C LYS A 94 -10.20 -10.18 -13.21
N ALA A 95 -10.71 -9.82 -12.02
CA ALA A 95 -10.21 -8.68 -11.26
C ALA A 95 -8.74 -8.86 -10.86
N VAL A 96 -8.39 -10.05 -10.35
CA VAL A 96 -7.01 -10.38 -9.94
C VAL A 96 -6.03 -10.23 -11.10
N ASN A 97 -6.33 -10.83 -12.26
CA ASN A 97 -5.47 -10.74 -13.44
C ASN A 97 -5.38 -9.31 -13.97
N THR A 98 -6.50 -8.57 -13.97
CA THR A 98 -6.52 -7.19 -14.46
C THR A 98 -5.65 -6.27 -13.61
N VAL A 99 -5.78 -6.36 -12.28
CA VAL A 99 -4.97 -5.58 -11.33
C VAL A 99 -3.49 -5.97 -11.45
N TYR A 100 -3.18 -7.27 -11.52
CA TYR A 100 -1.81 -7.74 -11.64
C TYR A 100 -1.13 -7.31 -12.95
N ILE A 101 -1.79 -7.48 -14.10
CA ILE A 101 -1.24 -7.05 -15.41
C ILE A 101 -1.00 -5.54 -15.38
N THR A 102 -1.95 -4.77 -14.85
CA THR A 102 -1.81 -3.32 -14.68
C THR A 102 -0.59 -3.00 -13.82
N ARG A 103 -0.40 -3.71 -12.70
CA ARG A 103 0.77 -3.54 -11.81
C ARG A 103 2.08 -3.76 -12.54
N VAL A 104 2.21 -4.84 -13.31
CA VAL A 104 3.46 -5.15 -14.03
C VAL A 104 3.82 -4.05 -15.03
N PHE A 105 2.86 -3.58 -15.83
CA PHE A 105 3.09 -2.49 -16.78
C PHE A 105 3.38 -1.16 -16.07
N LEU A 106 2.62 -0.81 -15.02
CA LEU A 106 2.88 0.41 -14.25
C LEU A 106 4.25 0.39 -13.60
N LYS A 107 4.68 -0.75 -13.04
CA LYS A 107 6.02 -0.89 -12.46
C LYS A 107 7.08 -0.50 -13.49
N TYR A 108 7.01 -1.08 -14.69
CA TYR A 108 7.94 -0.71 -15.77
C TYR A 108 7.87 0.78 -16.12
N PHE A 109 6.67 1.36 -16.27
CA PHE A 109 6.52 2.78 -16.59
C PHE A 109 7.11 3.68 -15.50
N THR A 110 6.90 3.35 -14.23
CA THR A 110 7.46 4.12 -13.10
C THR A 110 8.99 4.06 -13.03
N GLU A 111 9.60 2.98 -13.53
CA GLU A 111 11.05 2.78 -13.59
C GLU A 111 11.70 3.47 -14.82
N HIS A 112 10.99 3.51 -15.95
CA HIS A 112 11.58 3.86 -17.26
C HIS A 112 10.96 5.09 -17.94
N SER A 113 9.96 5.73 -17.34
CA SER A 113 9.25 6.87 -17.94
C SER A 113 9.15 8.05 -16.98
N THR A 114 9.12 9.26 -17.52
CA THR A 114 8.90 10.49 -16.73
C THR A 114 7.44 10.62 -16.33
N GLY A 115 7.14 11.43 -15.30
CA GLY A 115 5.76 11.71 -14.88
C GLY A 115 4.86 12.23 -16.03
N SER A 116 5.39 13.06 -16.92
CA SER A 116 4.69 13.54 -18.12
C SER A 116 4.38 12.44 -19.13
N GLN A 117 5.31 11.51 -19.38
CA GLN A 117 5.07 10.35 -20.24
C GLN A 117 4.03 9.42 -19.63
N ILE A 118 4.08 9.20 -18.32
CA ILE A 118 3.07 8.41 -17.59
C ILE A 118 1.69 9.05 -17.74
N ILE A 119 1.57 10.38 -17.62
CA ILE A 119 0.29 11.08 -17.87
C ILE A 119 -0.21 10.84 -19.30
N GLY A 120 0.69 10.87 -20.30
CA GLY A 120 0.37 10.52 -21.67
C GLY A 120 -0.22 9.10 -21.81
N LEU A 121 0.40 8.12 -21.15
CA LEU A 121 -0.06 6.72 -21.16
C LEU A 121 -1.43 6.52 -20.53
N LEU A 122 -1.81 7.41 -19.62
CA LEU A 122 -3.09 7.41 -18.90
C LEU A 122 -4.18 8.19 -19.63
N CYS A 123 -3.95 8.73 -20.83
CA CYS A 123 -4.95 9.51 -21.54
C CYS A 123 -6.25 8.72 -21.78
N ASP A 124 -7.37 9.42 -21.62
CA ASP A 124 -8.70 8.85 -21.79
C ASP A 124 -8.86 8.31 -23.23
N PRO A 125 -9.40 7.10 -23.41
CA PRO A 125 -9.62 6.56 -24.74
C PRO A 125 -10.61 7.46 -25.51
N PRO A 126 -10.42 7.65 -26.82
CA PRO A 126 -11.36 8.42 -27.63
C PRO A 126 -12.74 7.76 -27.58
N THR A 127 -13.75 8.52 -27.16
CA THR A 127 -15.17 8.16 -27.29
C THR A 127 -15.72 8.70 -28.61
N ASP A 128 -16.71 8.00 -29.19
CA ASP A 128 -17.36 8.39 -30.45
C ASP A 128 -17.94 9.83 -30.41
N GLU A 129 -18.23 10.36 -29.23
CA GLU A 129 -18.75 11.72 -29.01
C GLU A 129 -17.67 12.82 -29.00
N SER A 130 -16.38 12.49 -28.86
CA SER A 130 -15.29 13.46 -28.94
C SER A 130 -14.02 12.86 -29.59
N PRO A 131 -13.78 13.13 -30.89
CA PRO A 131 -12.70 12.51 -31.67
C PRO A 131 -11.30 13.05 -31.35
N LYS A 132 -11.13 13.93 -30.35
CA LYS A 132 -9.83 14.44 -29.91
C LYS A 132 -9.62 14.09 -28.43
N PRO A 133 -8.49 13.46 -28.07
CA PRO A 133 -8.17 13.22 -26.67
C PRO A 133 -8.08 14.57 -25.95
N LYS A 134 -8.84 14.73 -24.86
CA LYS A 134 -8.73 15.92 -24.01
C LYS A 134 -7.46 15.80 -23.20
N THR A 135 -6.36 16.39 -23.68
CA THR A 135 -5.06 16.44 -22.98
C THR A 135 -5.07 17.39 -21.76
N THR A 136 -6.22 17.61 -21.13
CA THR A 136 -6.37 18.56 -20.02
C THR A 136 -6.36 17.84 -18.68
N ALA A 137 -5.39 18.21 -17.84
CA ALA A 137 -5.34 18.16 -16.37
C ALA A 137 -6.28 17.13 -15.70
N ARG A 138 -5.67 16.02 -15.24
CA ARG A 138 -6.28 14.81 -14.63
C ARG A 138 -7.12 14.00 -15.62
N SER A 139 -6.54 12.94 -16.17
CA SER A 139 -7.30 11.89 -16.88
C SER A 139 -8.46 11.41 -16.01
N ALA A 140 -9.67 11.41 -16.58
CA ALA A 140 -10.85 10.90 -15.90
C ALA A 140 -10.69 9.41 -15.56
N VAL A 141 -10.00 8.66 -16.43
CA VAL A 141 -9.66 7.25 -16.21
C VAL A 141 -8.73 7.06 -15.01
N LEU A 142 -7.69 7.89 -14.85
CA LEU A 142 -6.82 7.82 -13.66
C LEU A 142 -7.62 8.05 -12.38
N LYS A 143 -8.44 9.11 -12.36
CA LYS A 143 -9.28 9.40 -11.19
C LYS A 143 -10.21 8.23 -10.87
N ALA A 144 -10.94 7.72 -11.87
CA ALA A 144 -11.83 6.58 -11.70
C ALA A 144 -11.11 5.31 -11.22
N THR A 145 -9.86 5.10 -11.66
CA THR A 145 -9.01 3.98 -11.25
C THR A 145 -8.66 4.09 -9.77
N ILE A 146 -8.17 5.25 -9.31
CA ILE A 146 -7.83 5.46 -7.89
C ILE A 146 -9.08 5.33 -7.01
N GLN A 147 -10.21 5.91 -7.43
CA GLN A 147 -11.47 5.79 -6.71
C GLN A 147 -11.92 4.32 -6.59
N ALA A 148 -11.86 3.53 -7.67
CA ALA A 148 -12.23 2.12 -7.62
C ALA A 148 -11.31 1.28 -6.72
N LEU A 149 -10.00 1.57 -6.71
CA LEU A 149 -9.05 0.90 -5.81
C LEU A 149 -9.33 1.25 -4.34
N PHE A 150 -9.61 2.53 -4.05
CA PHE A 150 -9.92 3.02 -2.71
C PHE A 150 -11.26 2.50 -2.20
N GLU A 151 -12.32 2.58 -3.02
CA GLU A 151 -13.63 2.00 -2.73
C GLU A 151 -13.53 0.50 -2.46
N PHE A 152 -12.75 -0.24 -3.26
CA PHE A 152 -12.56 -1.67 -3.05
C PHE A 152 -11.95 -1.96 -1.66
N ILE A 153 -10.87 -1.27 -1.28
CA ILE A 153 -10.22 -1.42 0.03
C ILE A 153 -11.16 -1.03 1.17
N GLY A 154 -11.88 0.09 1.02
CA GLY A 154 -12.74 0.64 2.07
C GLY A 154 -14.00 -0.18 2.33
N THR A 155 -14.54 -0.85 1.30
CA THR A 155 -15.84 -1.53 1.39
C THR A 155 -15.74 -3.05 1.51
N ASN A 156 -14.69 -3.68 0.99
CA ASN A 156 -14.53 -5.13 1.00
C ASN A 156 -13.58 -5.55 2.11
N LYS A 157 -14.01 -6.47 2.97
CA LYS A 157 -13.12 -7.08 3.96
C LYS A 157 -12.35 -8.26 3.33
N PRO A 158 -11.05 -8.43 3.65
CA PRO A 158 -10.30 -9.57 3.18
C PRO A 158 -10.90 -10.89 3.65
N SER A 159 -11.21 -11.77 2.71
CA SER A 159 -11.67 -13.13 2.94
C SER A 159 -10.72 -14.13 2.29
N LYS A 160 -10.89 -15.43 2.52
CA LYS A 160 -10.05 -16.46 1.89
C LYS A 160 -10.09 -16.40 0.35
N SER A 161 -11.21 -15.98 -0.24
CA SER A 161 -11.40 -15.87 -1.68
C SER A 161 -10.87 -14.55 -2.25
N THR A 162 -11.00 -13.44 -1.51
CA THR A 162 -10.58 -12.11 -1.96
C THR A 162 -9.15 -11.74 -1.53
N TYR A 163 -8.51 -12.51 -0.66
CA TYR A 163 -7.16 -12.21 -0.14
C TYR A 163 -6.15 -11.87 -1.24
N LEU A 164 -6.13 -12.67 -2.32
CA LEU A 164 -5.22 -12.43 -3.44
C LEU A 164 -5.52 -11.12 -4.16
N LEU A 165 -6.81 -10.75 -4.29
CA LEU A 165 -7.20 -9.48 -4.89
C LEU A 165 -6.79 -8.31 -4.00
N HIS A 166 -7.01 -8.39 -2.68
CA HIS A 166 -6.53 -7.38 -1.73
C HIS A 166 -5.02 -7.19 -1.81
N LEU A 167 -4.27 -8.30 -1.82
CA LEU A 167 -2.82 -8.28 -1.94
C LEU A 167 -2.38 -7.56 -3.23
N GLU A 168 -3.00 -7.87 -4.36
CA GLU A 168 -2.68 -7.27 -5.65
C GLU A 168 -3.07 -5.79 -5.73
N VAL A 169 -4.22 -5.41 -5.17
CA VAL A 169 -4.66 -4.01 -5.10
C VAL A 169 -3.70 -3.16 -4.26
N LEU A 170 -3.29 -3.64 -3.10
CA LEU A 170 -2.33 -2.91 -2.26
C LEU A 170 -0.95 -2.80 -2.92
N ASN A 171 -0.47 -3.86 -3.56
CA ASN A 171 0.78 -3.82 -4.31
C ASN A 171 0.70 -2.87 -5.51
N LEU A 172 -0.44 -2.82 -6.21
CA LEU A 172 -0.66 -1.85 -7.29
C LEU A 172 -0.58 -0.41 -6.78
N LEU A 173 -1.22 -0.11 -5.65
CA LEU A 173 -1.14 1.21 -5.02
C LEU A 173 0.30 1.56 -4.61
N LEU A 174 1.04 0.63 -4.01
CA LEU A 174 2.46 0.86 -3.69
C LEU A 174 3.29 1.16 -4.94
N VAL A 175 3.13 0.38 -6.01
CA VAL A 175 3.79 0.64 -7.30
C VAL A 175 3.41 2.02 -7.84
N MET A 176 2.14 2.42 -7.75
CA MET A 176 1.73 3.77 -8.14
C MET A 176 2.41 4.88 -7.31
N THR A 177 2.67 4.64 -6.01
CA THR A 177 3.41 5.59 -5.15
C THR A 177 4.92 5.63 -5.39
N SER A 178 5.49 4.64 -6.09
CA SER A 178 6.95 4.50 -6.25
C SER A 178 7.60 5.58 -7.13
N THR A 179 6.81 6.38 -7.86
CA THR A 179 7.34 7.50 -8.68
C THR A 179 8.20 8.49 -7.89
N GLN A 180 8.06 8.54 -6.57
CA GLN A 180 8.90 9.34 -5.66
C GLN A 180 10.37 8.94 -5.64
N LEU A 181 10.68 7.71 -6.02
CA LEU A 181 12.02 7.16 -6.00
C LEU A 181 12.84 7.44 -7.25
N THR A 182 12.15 7.53 -8.37
CA THR A 182 12.78 7.79 -9.67
C THR A 182 12.91 9.28 -9.96
N SER A 183 12.30 10.12 -9.12
CA SER A 183 12.36 11.57 -9.22
C SER A 183 13.47 12.15 -8.34
N ALA A 184 14.05 13.27 -8.77
CA ALA A 184 15.11 13.93 -8.03
C ALA A 184 14.59 14.46 -6.67
N PRO A 185 15.38 14.38 -5.58
CA PRO A 185 14.96 14.92 -4.28
C PRO A 185 14.59 16.40 -4.38
N GLY A 186 13.41 16.77 -3.89
CA GLY A 186 12.93 18.17 -3.86
C GLY A 186 12.10 18.62 -5.07
N THR A 187 11.85 17.75 -6.06
CA THR A 187 10.87 18.04 -7.11
C THR A 187 9.45 17.78 -6.58
N SER A 188 8.76 18.83 -6.14
CA SER A 188 7.35 18.78 -5.74
C SER A 188 6.48 19.34 -6.85
N GLY A 189 5.59 18.52 -7.42
CA GLY A 189 4.65 18.96 -8.45
C GLY A 189 3.69 17.86 -8.87
N HIS A 190 2.46 18.24 -9.22
CA HIS A 190 1.42 17.31 -9.68
C HIS A 190 1.82 16.53 -10.95
N GLU A 191 2.70 17.09 -11.77
CA GLU A 191 3.22 16.43 -12.98
C GLU A 191 4.37 15.45 -12.68
N THR A 192 5.03 15.60 -11.54
CA THR A 192 6.13 14.71 -11.12
C THR A 192 5.60 13.39 -10.59
N HIS A 193 4.51 13.44 -9.81
CA HIS A 193 3.90 12.26 -9.17
C HIS A 193 2.40 12.17 -9.47
N PRO A 194 1.99 11.82 -10.70
CA PRO A 194 0.60 11.88 -11.13
C PRO A 194 -0.33 11.00 -10.29
N PHE A 195 0.12 9.81 -9.89
CA PHE A 195 -0.68 8.89 -9.08
C PHE A 195 -0.89 9.40 -7.66
N LEU A 196 0.17 9.83 -6.97
CA LEU A 196 0.07 10.38 -5.62
C LEU A 196 -0.74 11.67 -5.59
N ALA A 197 -0.56 12.54 -6.58
CA ALA A 197 -1.39 13.72 -6.74
C ALA A 197 -2.89 13.38 -6.90
N ALA A 198 -3.20 12.30 -7.62
CA ALA A 198 -4.58 11.79 -7.74
C ALA A 198 -5.08 11.21 -6.41
N MET A 199 -4.25 10.43 -5.70
CA MET A 199 -4.60 9.87 -4.37
C MET A 199 -4.85 10.96 -3.32
N MET A 200 -4.01 12.00 -3.28
CA MET A 200 -4.16 13.13 -2.35
C MET A 200 -5.38 14.00 -2.69
N ALA A 201 -5.88 13.97 -3.93
CA ALA A 201 -7.09 14.67 -4.32
C ALA A 201 -8.38 13.96 -3.81
N GLU A 202 -8.32 12.70 -3.39
CA GLU A 202 -9.47 11.94 -2.90
C GLU A 202 -9.71 12.16 -1.40
N THR A 203 -10.16 13.36 -1.02
CA THR A 203 -10.37 13.75 0.37
C THR A 203 -11.49 13.00 1.09
N GLU A 204 -12.48 12.52 0.34
CA GLU A 204 -13.66 11.85 0.89
C GLU A 204 -13.40 10.36 1.14
N LEU A 205 -12.60 9.71 0.28
CA LEU A 205 -12.26 8.29 0.41
C LEU A 205 -11.06 8.04 1.32
N ALA A 206 -10.15 9.02 1.47
CA ALA A 206 -8.94 8.87 2.28
C ALA A 206 -9.20 8.39 3.72
N PRO A 207 -10.21 8.92 4.47
CA PRO A 207 -10.53 8.45 5.81
C PRO A 207 -10.92 6.97 5.86
N MET A 208 -11.77 6.54 4.93
CA MET A 208 -12.25 5.15 4.81
C MET A 208 -11.10 4.19 4.48
N VAL A 209 -10.24 4.58 3.53
CA VAL A 209 -9.06 3.78 3.14
C VAL A 209 -8.09 3.66 4.31
N LEU A 210 -7.81 4.75 5.02
CA LEU A 210 -6.94 4.71 6.20
C LEU A 210 -7.48 3.76 7.27
N GLN A 211 -8.79 3.81 7.54
CA GLN A 211 -9.45 2.91 8.48
C GLN A 211 -9.26 1.45 8.08
N ALA A 212 -9.48 1.12 6.82
CA ALA A 212 -9.34 -0.25 6.30
C ALA A 212 -7.90 -0.74 6.40
N LEU A 213 -6.91 0.08 6.04
CA LEU A 213 -5.49 -0.28 6.16
C LEU A 213 -5.04 -0.49 7.61
N LEU A 214 -5.49 0.36 8.55
CA LEU A 214 -5.23 0.16 9.97
C LEU A 214 -5.95 -1.08 10.50
N THR A 215 -7.14 -1.38 10.00
CA THR A 215 -7.86 -2.62 10.34
C THR A 215 -7.10 -3.86 9.86
N HIS A 216 -6.56 -3.85 8.62
CA HIS A 216 -5.70 -4.94 8.15
C HIS A 216 -4.45 -5.12 9.01
N TYR A 217 -3.87 -4.00 9.47
CA TYR A 217 -2.72 -4.02 10.38
C TYR A 217 -3.09 -4.69 11.72
N ILE A 218 -4.25 -4.37 12.28
CA ILE A 218 -4.76 -4.93 13.56
C ILE A 218 -5.15 -6.41 13.42
N GLU A 219 -5.90 -6.78 12.38
CA GLU A 219 -6.45 -8.13 12.20
C GLU A 219 -5.37 -9.16 11.87
N ARG A 220 -4.25 -8.75 11.25
CA ARG A 220 -3.09 -9.61 10.91
C ARG A 220 -3.48 -10.90 10.18
N THR A 221 -4.46 -10.80 9.29
CA THR A 221 -5.02 -11.95 8.56
C THR A 221 -3.92 -12.72 7.83
N PRO A 222 -3.71 -14.01 8.17
CA PRO A 222 -2.67 -14.81 7.53
C PRO A 222 -3.05 -15.18 6.09
N ALA A 223 -2.05 -15.31 5.23
CA ALA A 223 -2.22 -15.77 3.87
C ALA A 223 -2.84 -17.19 3.82
N PRO A 224 -3.87 -17.43 2.99
CA PRO A 224 -4.36 -18.77 2.71
C PRO A 224 -3.26 -19.68 2.13
N PRO A 225 -3.24 -20.98 2.47
CA PRO A 225 -2.17 -21.91 2.08
C PRO A 225 -2.02 -22.11 0.57
N ASN A 226 -3.05 -21.76 -0.22
CA ASN A 226 -3.08 -21.95 -1.67
C ASN A 226 -2.51 -20.75 -2.45
N ILE A 227 -1.98 -19.75 -1.76
CA ILE A 227 -1.34 -18.58 -2.36
C ILE A 227 0.17 -18.78 -2.25
N PRO A 228 0.88 -18.94 -3.38
CA PRO A 228 2.33 -19.04 -3.33
C PRO A 228 2.90 -17.69 -2.93
N LEU A 229 3.48 -17.64 -1.72
CA LEU A 229 4.29 -16.51 -1.28
C LEU A 229 5.71 -16.76 -1.80
N TYR A 230 6.14 -15.98 -2.78
CA TYR A 230 7.48 -16.10 -3.35
C TYR A 230 8.48 -15.31 -2.50
N ALA A 231 9.53 -15.99 -2.02
CA ALA A 231 10.72 -15.33 -1.47
C ALA A 231 11.66 -14.93 -2.61
N ALA A 232 12.34 -13.78 -2.50
CA ALA A 232 13.40 -13.40 -3.45
C ALA A 232 14.61 -14.32 -3.31
N ASP A 233 14.96 -14.99 -4.41
CA ASP A 233 16.31 -15.50 -4.63
C ASP A 233 17.20 -14.36 -5.17
N THR A 234 17.64 -13.41 -4.34
CA THR A 234 18.86 -12.60 -4.61
C THR A 234 19.26 -11.75 -3.40
N PRO A 235 20.41 -12.02 -2.75
CA PRO A 235 21.02 -11.11 -1.80
C PRO A 235 21.97 -10.17 -2.53
N GLY A 236 21.61 -8.90 -2.71
CA GLY A 236 22.58 -7.87 -3.06
C GLY A 236 22.08 -6.77 -3.98
N MET A 237 21.69 -5.62 -3.41
CA MET A 237 21.98 -4.29 -3.98
C MET A 237 21.55 -3.08 -3.13
N VAL A 238 21.15 -3.24 -1.87
CA VAL A 238 20.67 -2.10 -1.04
C VAL A 238 21.52 -1.85 0.22
N SER A 239 22.76 -2.36 0.28
CA SER A 239 23.63 -2.16 1.45
C SER A 239 24.29 -0.78 1.55
N LYS A 240 23.92 0.20 0.71
CA LYS A 240 24.59 1.52 0.68
C LYS A 240 23.69 2.72 0.38
N VAL A 241 22.52 2.83 1.00
CA VAL A 241 21.79 4.11 1.00
C VAL A 241 21.41 4.49 2.42
N GLY A 242 22.14 5.47 2.96
CA GLY A 242 21.84 6.11 4.24
C GLY A 242 20.62 7.02 4.13
N SER A 243 19.96 7.24 5.28
CA SER A 243 18.67 7.93 5.50
C SER A 243 17.44 7.01 5.40
N THR A 244 16.84 6.74 6.56
CA THR A 244 15.67 5.85 6.75
C THR A 244 14.44 6.26 5.96
N ALA A 245 14.27 7.54 5.60
CA ALA A 245 13.17 7.96 4.74
C ALA A 245 13.32 7.41 3.31
N VAL A 246 14.55 7.38 2.78
CA VAL A 246 14.86 6.83 1.44
C VAL A 246 14.76 5.30 1.45
N SER A 247 15.01 4.64 2.59
CA SER A 247 14.85 3.19 2.74
C SER A 247 13.39 2.75 2.69
N VAL A 248 12.47 3.49 3.32
CA VAL A 248 11.01 3.26 3.24
C VAL A 248 10.49 3.58 1.84
N LEU A 249 10.99 4.66 1.25
CA LEU A 249 10.61 5.04 -0.10
C LEU A 249 11.06 4.01 -1.13
N MET A 250 12.24 3.36 -1.02
CA MET A 250 12.83 2.43 -2.01
C MET A 250 12.16 1.05 -2.03
N MET A 251 11.28 0.80 -1.07
CA MET A 251 10.66 -0.50 -0.89
C MET A 251 9.64 -0.89 -1.96
N PRO A 252 8.81 -0.01 -2.57
CA PRO A 252 7.80 -0.40 -3.57
C PRO A 252 8.34 -1.13 -4.81
N PHE A 253 9.57 -0.84 -5.26
CA PHE A 253 10.19 -1.54 -6.40
C PHE A 253 10.77 -2.90 -6.02
N THR A 254 11.17 -3.05 -4.75
CA THR A 254 11.82 -4.27 -4.26
C THR A 254 10.83 -5.21 -3.59
N LEU A 255 9.77 -4.73 -2.94
CA LEU A 255 8.81 -5.49 -2.14
C LEU A 255 7.92 -6.50 -2.85
N PRO A 256 7.50 -6.35 -4.12
CA PRO A 256 6.69 -7.40 -4.71
C PRO A 256 7.48 -8.72 -4.81
N TYR A 257 8.82 -8.67 -4.75
CA TYR A 257 9.70 -9.84 -4.95
C TYR A 257 10.73 -10.07 -3.86
N ARG A 258 11.20 -9.03 -3.17
CA ARG A 258 12.12 -9.10 -2.06
C ARG A 258 11.34 -9.59 -0.84
N GLY A 259 11.58 -10.85 -0.50
CA GLY A 259 11.13 -11.45 0.75
C GLY A 259 11.39 -10.49 1.91
N LEU A 260 10.32 -10.28 2.68
CA LEU A 260 10.13 -9.37 3.81
C LEU A 260 11.11 -9.59 4.98
N PHE A 261 12.41 -9.44 4.75
CA PHE A 261 13.42 -9.46 5.80
C PHE A 261 14.46 -8.35 5.61
N GLY A 262 14.55 -7.49 6.63
CA GLY A 262 15.83 -6.89 6.99
C GLY A 262 16.83 -8.01 7.30
N ALA A 263 18.10 -7.78 7.00
CA ALA A 263 19.17 -8.68 7.43
C ALA A 263 19.21 -8.70 8.96
N ALA A 264 18.46 -9.62 9.57
CA ALA A 264 18.62 -9.98 10.97
C ALA A 264 19.53 -11.21 11.02
N ASN A 265 20.57 -11.10 11.84
CA ASN A 265 21.55 -12.13 12.11
C ASN A 265 20.89 -13.52 12.20
N ALA A 266 21.53 -14.47 11.52
CA ALA A 266 21.17 -15.88 11.52
C ALA A 266 21.16 -16.40 12.96
N GLU A 267 19.98 -16.45 13.61
CA GLU A 267 19.69 -17.26 14.81
C GLU A 267 18.25 -17.11 15.35
N ALA A 268 17.35 -16.31 14.76
CA ALA A 268 15.94 -16.28 15.18
C ALA A 268 15.13 -17.45 14.57
N PRO A 269 14.29 -18.15 15.35
CA PRO A 269 13.50 -19.27 14.85
C PRO A 269 12.49 -18.77 13.82
N ALA A 270 12.31 -19.54 12.75
CA ALA A 270 11.41 -19.28 11.63
C ALA A 270 9.93 -19.20 12.08
N VAL A 271 9.53 -18.06 12.65
CA VAL A 271 8.14 -17.63 12.63
C VAL A 271 7.94 -16.93 11.30
N GLU A 272 7.69 -17.74 10.26
CA GLU A 272 7.30 -17.28 8.93
C GLU A 272 6.13 -16.31 9.09
N SER A 273 6.35 -15.01 8.86
CA SER A 273 5.30 -14.00 9.00
C SER A 273 4.27 -14.20 7.90
N THR A 274 3.21 -14.96 8.20
CA THR A 274 2.10 -15.27 7.28
C THR A 274 1.22 -14.05 6.98
N ALA A 275 1.42 -12.92 7.67
CA ALA A 275 0.55 -11.74 7.63
C ALA A 275 1.03 -10.67 6.61
N VAL A 276 1.35 -11.09 5.38
CA VAL A 276 1.86 -10.20 4.30
C VAL A 276 0.95 -8.99 4.04
N LEU A 277 -0.37 -9.14 4.22
CA LEU A 277 -1.31 -8.05 4.04
C LEU A 277 -1.11 -6.92 5.06
N MET A 278 -0.75 -7.25 6.31
CA MET A 278 -0.45 -6.29 7.36
C MET A 278 0.79 -5.46 6.98
N ASP A 279 1.85 -6.13 6.55
CA ASP A 279 3.13 -5.52 6.16
C ASP A 279 2.99 -4.49 5.02
N ILE A 280 2.21 -4.83 4.00
CA ILE A 280 1.96 -3.96 2.85
C ILE A 280 1.03 -2.81 3.25
N SER A 281 0.04 -3.08 4.10
CA SER A 281 -0.91 -2.06 4.58
C SER A 281 -0.21 -0.99 5.41
N VAL A 282 0.63 -1.37 6.39
CA VAL A 282 1.37 -0.38 7.20
C VAL A 282 2.30 0.45 6.36
N LEU A 283 2.98 -0.15 5.38
CA LEU A 283 3.84 0.60 4.49
C LEU A 283 3.06 1.62 3.65
N LEU A 284 1.93 1.20 3.06
CA LEU A 284 1.09 2.11 2.29
C LEU A 284 0.56 3.26 3.16
N VAL A 285 0.15 2.98 4.41
CA VAL A 285 -0.21 4.02 5.39
C VAL A 285 0.94 5.00 5.58
N LEU A 286 2.15 4.52 5.81
CA LEU A 286 3.32 5.38 6.03
C LEU A 286 3.61 6.25 4.80
N VAL A 287 3.61 5.68 3.60
CA VAL A 287 3.83 6.43 2.35
C VAL A 287 2.77 7.51 2.18
N LEU A 288 1.49 7.17 2.35
CA LEU A 288 0.39 8.11 2.16
C LEU A 288 0.37 9.20 3.23
N VAL A 289 0.58 8.86 4.51
CA VAL A 289 0.57 9.82 5.62
C VAL A 289 1.78 10.74 5.57
N HIS A 290 2.96 10.23 5.22
CA HIS A 290 4.19 11.02 5.22
C HIS A 290 4.46 11.76 3.92
N HIS A 291 3.68 11.54 2.86
CA HIS A 291 3.80 12.33 1.65
C HIS A 291 3.56 13.83 1.93
N ASP A 292 4.51 14.65 1.50
CA ASP A 292 4.36 16.10 1.42
C ASP A 292 3.87 16.49 0.01
N PRO A 293 2.62 16.94 -0.14
CA PRO A 293 2.07 17.39 -1.43
C PRO A 293 2.70 18.70 -1.94
N GLY A 294 3.53 19.37 -1.14
CA GLY A 294 4.20 20.62 -1.51
C GLY A 294 3.38 21.87 -1.18
N THR A 295 3.87 23.02 -1.65
CA THR A 295 3.46 24.35 -1.15
C THR A 295 2.08 24.84 -1.59
N GLN A 296 1.46 24.25 -2.61
CA GLN A 296 0.18 24.74 -3.16
C GLN A 296 -1.06 24.18 -2.45
N ASP A 297 -1.01 22.94 -1.95
CA ASP A 297 -2.07 22.30 -1.16
C ASP A 297 -1.44 21.52 0.00
N PRO A 298 -1.11 22.16 1.13
CA PRO A 298 -0.33 21.54 2.21
C PRO A 298 -1.11 20.45 2.97
N ASN A 299 -2.41 20.29 2.71
CA ASN A 299 -3.25 19.43 3.50
C ASN A 299 -3.27 17.99 2.95
N ASN A 300 -2.47 17.12 3.54
CA ASN A 300 -2.51 15.68 3.27
C ASN A 300 -3.75 15.05 3.94
N PRO A 301 -4.74 14.56 3.18
CA PRO A 301 -5.99 14.04 3.75
C PRO A 301 -5.78 12.78 4.60
N PHE A 302 -4.80 11.94 4.29
CA PHE A 302 -4.46 10.75 5.08
C PHE A 302 -3.81 11.13 6.41
N ARG A 303 -2.97 12.16 6.42
CA ARG A 303 -2.40 12.71 7.66
C ARG A 303 -3.48 13.34 8.54
N THR A 304 -4.38 14.13 7.95
CA THR A 304 -5.53 14.69 8.68
C THR A 304 -6.41 13.59 9.26
N ALA A 305 -6.67 12.54 8.48
CA ALA A 305 -7.41 11.36 8.88
C ALA A 305 -6.75 10.64 10.07
N LEU A 306 -5.43 10.42 10.03
CA LEU A 306 -4.69 9.76 11.11
C LEU A 306 -4.72 10.58 12.40
N ASN A 307 -4.58 11.91 12.29
CA ASN A 307 -4.54 12.80 13.45
C ASN A 307 -5.92 13.00 14.11
N THR A 308 -7.01 12.80 13.36
CA THR A 308 -8.38 13.03 13.84
C THR A 308 -9.18 11.75 14.13
N CYS A 309 -8.63 10.56 13.83
CA CYS A 309 -9.31 9.30 14.12
C CYS A 309 -9.53 9.13 15.63
N ARG A 310 -10.64 8.50 16.00
CA ARG A 310 -11.03 8.28 17.41
C ARG A 310 -11.17 6.79 17.70
N ASP A 311 -11.08 6.47 18.97
CA ASP A 311 -11.34 5.12 19.45
C ASP A 311 -12.78 4.67 19.13
N THR A 312 -12.98 3.38 18.88
CA THR A 312 -14.34 2.82 18.64
C THR A 312 -15.23 2.91 19.87
N ASP A 313 -14.63 2.82 21.06
CA ASP A 313 -15.36 2.72 22.32
C ASP A 313 -15.57 4.09 22.99
N TYR A 314 -14.90 5.13 22.48
CA TYR A 314 -15.00 6.51 22.94
C TYR A 314 -15.93 7.32 22.01
N ASP A 315 -16.89 8.05 22.58
CA ASP A 315 -17.94 8.84 21.89
C ASP A 315 -19.06 8.08 21.15
N VAL A 316 -19.89 7.34 21.90
CA VAL A 316 -21.28 7.03 21.47
C VAL A 316 -22.22 8.25 21.68
N VAL A 317 -21.71 9.41 22.11
CA VAL A 317 -22.52 10.61 22.29
C VAL A 317 -22.86 11.18 20.91
N SER A 318 -24.13 10.93 20.53
CA SER A 318 -24.82 11.46 19.35
C SER A 318 -24.31 12.84 18.92
N PRO A 319 -23.92 13.05 17.65
CA PRO A 319 -23.55 14.38 17.18
C PRO A 319 -24.76 15.31 17.40
N ALA A 320 -24.51 16.43 18.08
CA ALA A 320 -25.52 17.48 18.21
C ALA A 320 -26.02 17.86 16.80
N LYS A 321 -27.33 17.78 16.60
CA LYS A 321 -27.98 18.08 15.31
C LYS A 321 -27.52 19.46 14.81
N GLY A 322 -26.80 19.51 13.68
CA GLY A 322 -26.58 20.74 12.94
C GLY A 322 -25.14 21.15 12.60
N GLN A 323 -24.12 20.31 12.82
CA GLN A 323 -22.80 20.51 12.21
C GLN A 323 -22.59 19.51 11.08
N ASP A 324 -22.12 20.01 9.92
CA ASP A 324 -21.56 19.22 8.81
C ASP A 324 -20.42 18.36 9.34
N THR A 325 -20.78 17.20 9.90
CA THR A 325 -19.85 16.28 10.54
C THR A 325 -19.23 15.45 9.44
N LYS A 326 -18.12 15.96 8.89
CA LYS A 326 -17.19 15.14 8.12
C LYS A 326 -16.93 13.86 8.92
N GLU A 327 -17.24 12.72 8.32
CA GLU A 327 -17.36 11.42 9.00
C GLU A 327 -16.05 11.11 9.74
N ILE A 328 -16.09 11.14 11.08
CA ILE A 328 -14.89 10.93 11.90
C ILE A 328 -14.61 9.42 11.97
N ILE A 329 -13.45 9.04 11.48
CA ILE A 329 -12.95 7.66 11.45
C ILE A 329 -12.87 7.06 12.84
N ARG A 330 -13.26 5.78 12.97
CA ARG A 330 -13.22 5.02 14.22
C ARG A 330 -12.27 3.83 14.08
N VAL A 331 -11.29 3.71 14.97
CA VAL A 331 -10.32 2.62 14.98
C VAL A 331 -10.24 2.09 16.41
N PRO A 332 -10.28 0.76 16.66
CA PRO A 332 -10.21 0.23 18.02
C PRO A 332 -8.81 0.46 18.59
N PHE A 333 -8.64 1.48 19.43
CA PHE A 333 -7.34 1.88 19.97
C PHE A 333 -6.74 0.81 20.86
N SER A 334 -7.57 0.03 21.55
CA SER A 334 -7.12 -1.14 22.32
C SER A 334 -6.40 -2.16 21.44
N ALA A 335 -7.04 -2.62 20.36
CA ALA A 335 -6.44 -3.59 19.46
C ALA A 335 -5.25 -3.01 18.68
N LEU A 336 -5.29 -1.72 18.34
CA LEU A 336 -4.17 -1.02 17.72
C LEU A 336 -2.95 -0.95 18.66
N TYR A 337 -3.17 -0.61 19.94
CA TYR A 337 -2.13 -0.56 20.96
C TYR A 337 -1.46 -1.91 21.16
N ASP A 338 -2.24 -2.98 21.32
CA ASP A 338 -1.72 -4.34 21.50
C ASP A 338 -0.93 -4.80 20.28
N THR A 339 -1.41 -4.47 19.07
CA THR A 339 -0.74 -4.81 17.82
C THR A 339 0.57 -4.04 17.65
N LEU A 340 0.59 -2.74 17.97
CA LEU A 340 1.80 -1.93 17.95
C LEU A 340 2.84 -2.52 18.92
N GLY A 341 2.46 -2.81 20.17
CA GLY A 341 3.34 -3.44 21.16
C GLY A 341 3.94 -4.76 20.66
N ALA A 342 3.13 -5.63 20.06
CA ALA A 342 3.58 -6.90 19.52
C ALA A 342 4.50 -6.79 18.28
N CYS A 343 4.34 -5.72 17.48
CA CYS A 343 5.05 -5.54 16.21
C CYS A 343 6.17 -4.50 16.28
N LEU A 344 6.49 -3.96 17.46
CA LEU A 344 7.47 -2.88 17.62
C LEU A 344 8.87 -3.22 17.07
N VAL A 345 9.26 -4.49 17.03
CA VAL A 345 10.52 -4.97 16.43
C VAL A 345 10.69 -4.53 14.97
N ASP A 346 9.58 -4.32 14.26
CA ASP A 346 9.53 -3.82 12.89
C ASP A 346 9.58 -2.29 12.85
N ASP A 347 10.42 -1.77 11.95
CA ASP A 347 10.67 -0.34 11.82
C ASP A 347 9.42 0.45 11.40
N ARG A 348 8.54 -0.17 10.59
CA ARG A 348 7.33 0.47 10.07
C ARG A 348 6.31 0.63 11.19
N SER A 349 6.16 -0.40 12.02
CA SER A 349 5.34 -0.35 13.23
C SER A 349 5.84 0.71 14.23
N THR A 350 7.17 0.82 14.41
CA THR A 350 7.77 1.89 15.23
C THR A 350 7.47 3.29 14.68
N LEU A 351 7.59 3.49 13.37
CA LEU A 351 7.28 4.78 12.75
C LEU A 351 5.77 5.09 12.81
N LEU A 352 4.91 4.09 12.64
CA LEU A 352 3.46 4.26 12.80
C LEU A 352 3.11 4.67 14.24
N LEU A 353 3.71 4.02 15.24
CA LEU A 353 3.55 4.38 16.65
C LEU A 353 3.96 5.82 16.91
N TYR A 354 5.15 6.22 16.41
CA TYR A 354 5.62 7.60 16.50
C TYR A 354 4.61 8.58 15.91
N SER A 355 4.13 8.32 14.70
CA SER A 355 3.17 9.19 14.00
C SER A 355 1.84 9.32 14.73
N LEU A 356 1.34 8.24 15.34
CA LEU A 356 0.12 8.26 16.14
C LEU A 356 0.31 9.04 17.45
N ILE A 357 1.38 8.77 18.20
CA ILE A 357 1.69 9.45 19.48
C ILE A 357 1.92 10.95 19.27
N HIS A 358 2.62 11.32 18.20
CA HIS A 358 2.94 12.72 17.92
C HIS A 358 1.76 13.48 17.29
N GLY A 359 0.98 12.82 16.43
CA GLY A 359 -0.02 13.47 15.58
C GLY A 359 -1.48 13.37 16.08
N ASN A 360 -1.82 12.34 16.84
CA ASN A 360 -3.18 12.09 17.30
C ASN A 360 -3.26 12.21 18.83
N SER A 361 -3.80 13.33 19.30
CA SER A 361 -3.96 13.58 20.74
C SER A 361 -4.88 12.57 21.41
N GLY A 362 -5.94 12.11 20.73
CA GLY A 362 -6.86 11.11 21.28
C GLY A 362 -6.18 9.76 21.51
N PHE A 363 -5.29 9.34 20.61
CA PHE A 363 -4.51 8.11 20.79
C PHE A 363 -3.45 8.29 21.89
N LEU A 364 -2.79 9.46 21.95
CA LEU A 364 -1.86 9.76 23.04
C LEU A 364 -2.56 9.69 24.40
N ASP A 365 -3.69 10.38 24.57
CA ASP A 365 -4.48 10.37 25.80
C ASP A 365 -4.89 8.94 26.19
N TYR A 366 -5.31 8.14 25.21
CA TYR A 366 -5.60 6.72 25.40
C TYR A 366 -4.40 5.95 25.97
N VAL A 367 -3.21 6.12 25.39
CA VAL A 367 -1.97 5.46 25.84
C VAL A 367 -1.58 5.88 27.26
N LEU A 368 -1.73 7.17 27.60
CA LEU A 368 -1.33 7.70 28.91
C LEU A 368 -2.20 7.19 30.07
N VAL A 369 -3.46 6.86 29.80
CA VAL A 369 -4.44 6.42 30.83
C VAL A 369 -4.43 4.89 31.02
N ARG A 370 -3.78 4.12 30.14
CA ARG A 370 -3.71 2.65 30.26
C ARG A 370 -2.95 2.20 31.51
N THR A 371 -3.32 1.01 32.01
CA THR A 371 -2.76 0.41 33.23
C THR A 371 -1.69 -0.66 32.96
N ASP A 372 -1.83 -1.40 31.87
CA ASP A 372 -0.91 -2.39 31.31
C ASP A 372 0.13 -1.73 30.38
N LEU A 373 0.85 -0.77 30.95
CA LEU A 373 1.88 -0.03 30.23
C LEU A 373 3.00 -0.94 29.71
N ASP A 374 3.18 -2.13 30.30
CA ASP A 374 4.15 -3.14 29.91
C ASP A 374 3.93 -3.65 28.49
N THR A 375 2.70 -3.72 27.98
CA THR A 375 2.39 -4.13 26.60
C THR A 375 3.17 -3.31 25.55
N LEU A 376 3.37 -2.00 25.80
CA LEU A 376 4.12 -1.11 24.90
C LEU A 376 5.51 -0.77 25.44
N LEU A 377 5.63 -0.48 26.73
CA LEU A 377 6.88 -0.03 27.34
C LEU A 377 7.94 -1.13 27.34
N LEU A 378 7.55 -2.38 27.60
CA LEU A 378 8.49 -3.49 27.68
C LEU A 378 9.15 -3.74 26.29
N PRO A 379 8.43 -3.85 25.16
CA PRO A 379 9.05 -3.92 23.84
C PRO A 379 9.89 -2.68 23.47
N LEU A 380 9.46 -1.46 23.84
CA LEU A 380 10.26 -0.24 23.61
C LEU A 380 11.62 -0.31 24.33
N LEU A 381 11.63 -0.72 25.60
CA LEU A 381 12.85 -0.90 26.38
C LEU A 381 13.72 -2.03 25.84
N GLN A 382 13.11 -3.14 25.39
CA GLN A 382 13.83 -4.24 24.73
C GLN A 382 14.58 -3.78 23.48
N MET A 383 13.96 -2.93 22.67
CA MET A 383 14.60 -2.39 21.48
C MET A 383 15.75 -1.44 21.81
N LEU A 384 15.60 -0.61 22.84
CA LEU A 384 16.68 0.27 23.31
C LEU A 384 17.82 -0.52 23.95
N TYR A 385 17.52 -1.59 24.68
CA TYR A 385 18.55 -2.50 25.19
C TYR A 385 19.38 -3.10 24.04
N ASN A 386 18.70 -3.49 22.96
CA ASN A 386 19.33 -3.99 21.73
C ASN A 386 19.77 -2.88 20.75
N ALA A 387 20.01 -1.66 21.23
CA ALA A 387 20.34 -0.50 20.38
C ALA A 387 21.56 -0.72 19.48
N SER A 388 22.54 -1.53 19.88
CA SER A 388 23.72 -1.84 19.06
C SER A 388 23.37 -2.50 17.72
N ASN A 389 22.20 -3.15 17.64
CA ASN A 389 21.71 -3.83 16.44
C ASN A 389 20.68 -2.99 15.67
N ARG A 390 20.51 -1.70 16.01
CA ARG A 390 19.48 -0.82 15.45
C ARG A 390 20.09 0.39 14.75
N THR A 391 19.33 0.98 13.84
CA THR A 391 19.77 2.20 13.15
C THR A 391 19.66 3.40 14.07
N ALA A 392 20.54 4.41 13.92
CA ALA A 392 20.49 5.63 14.73
C ALA A 392 19.10 6.30 14.68
N ASN A 393 18.46 6.31 13.52
CA ASN A 393 17.14 6.93 13.32
C ASN A 393 16.03 6.18 14.09
N GLN A 394 16.07 4.85 14.14
CA GLN A 394 15.15 4.09 14.99
C GLN A 394 15.36 4.44 16.46
N ILE A 395 16.61 4.45 16.93
CA ILE A 395 16.93 4.80 18.32
C ILE A 395 16.38 6.20 18.66
N TYR A 396 16.58 7.18 17.78
CA TYR A 396 16.00 8.52 17.98
C TYR A 396 14.48 8.49 18.07
N MET A 397 13.78 7.77 17.19
CA MET A 397 12.32 7.65 17.27
C MET A 397 11.87 7.04 18.59
N LEU A 398 12.53 5.97 19.05
CA LEU A 398 12.23 5.31 20.33
C LEU A 398 12.43 6.25 21.52
N LEU A 399 13.54 6.99 21.54
CA LEU A 399 13.82 7.98 22.58
C LEU A 399 12.80 9.12 22.56
N ILE A 400 12.38 9.59 21.38
CA ILE A 400 11.34 10.62 21.26
C ILE A 400 9.99 10.10 21.78
N ILE A 401 9.60 8.87 21.43
CA ILE A 401 8.38 8.24 21.94
C ILE A 401 8.42 8.20 23.48
N LEU A 402 9.50 7.69 24.07
CA LEU A 402 9.64 7.65 25.53
C LEU A 402 9.64 9.05 26.16
N LEU A 403 10.23 10.04 25.50
CA LEU A 403 10.24 11.42 25.96
C LEU A 403 8.83 12.03 25.94
N ILE A 404 8.02 11.74 24.92
CA ILE A 404 6.62 12.21 24.86
C ILE A 404 5.82 11.58 26.00
N LEU A 405 5.94 10.28 26.21
CA LEU A 405 5.19 9.58 27.26
C LEU A 405 5.61 10.01 28.68
N SER A 406 6.91 10.15 28.93
CA SER A 406 7.45 10.53 30.26
C SER A 406 7.24 12.01 30.64
N GLN A 407 6.73 12.84 29.73
CA GLN A 407 6.31 14.21 30.07
C GLN A 407 5.01 14.24 30.88
N ASP A 408 4.17 13.20 30.80
CA ASP A 408 2.93 13.15 31.56
C ASP A 408 3.16 12.64 33.00
N SER A 409 2.64 13.40 33.97
CA SER A 409 2.78 13.08 35.38
C SER A 409 2.00 11.83 35.82
N SER A 410 0.86 11.55 35.18
CA SER A 410 0.01 10.40 35.51
C SER A 410 0.65 9.11 35.02
N PHE A 411 1.17 9.13 33.79
CA PHE A 411 1.95 8.05 33.21
C PHE A 411 3.16 7.70 34.08
N ASN A 412 3.93 8.69 34.52
CA ASN A 412 5.06 8.47 35.44
C ASN A 412 4.63 7.82 36.76
N ALA A 413 3.52 8.29 37.35
CA ALA A 413 2.98 7.70 38.57
C ALA A 413 2.50 6.25 38.37
N ASN A 414 1.99 5.90 37.19
CA ASN A 414 1.55 4.55 36.83
C ASN A 414 2.73 3.61 36.58
N ILE A 415 3.82 4.08 35.95
CA ILE A 415 5.05 3.29 35.79
C ILE A 415 5.59 2.81 37.14
N HIS A 416 5.62 3.67 38.16
CA HIS A 416 6.10 3.30 39.49
C HIS A 416 5.26 2.23 40.20
N LYS A 417 4.03 1.98 39.74
CA LYS A 417 3.15 0.92 40.26
C LYS A 417 3.29 -0.39 39.48
N LEU A 418 3.98 -0.37 38.34
CA LEU A 418 4.17 -1.54 37.49
C LEU A 418 5.14 -2.52 38.17
N ILE A 419 4.66 -3.73 38.46
CA ILE A 419 5.48 -4.80 39.03
C ILE A 419 5.85 -5.75 37.90
N LEU A 420 7.13 -5.76 37.51
CA LEU A 420 7.66 -6.70 36.54
C LEU A 420 8.17 -7.95 37.28
N PRO A 421 7.62 -9.14 37.04
CA PRO A 421 8.10 -10.38 37.68
C PRO A 421 9.50 -10.78 37.20
N GLY A 422 9.94 -10.26 36.05
CA GLY A 422 11.27 -10.44 35.47
C GLY A 422 11.35 -9.77 34.09
N VAL A 423 12.57 -9.53 33.59
CA VAL A 423 12.81 -9.04 32.23
C VAL A 423 13.23 -10.22 31.36
N PRO A 424 12.53 -10.52 30.25
CA PRO A 424 12.77 -11.75 29.47
C PRO A 424 13.98 -11.70 28.52
N TRP A 425 14.82 -10.66 28.56
CA TRP A 425 16.01 -10.50 27.71
C TRP A 425 17.23 -10.00 28.47
#